data_AF-A0A3M1NC29-F1
#
_entry.id   AF-A0A3M1NC29-F1
#
_cell.length_a   1.000
_cell.length_b   1.000
_cell.length_c   1.000
_cell.angle_alpha   90.00
_cell.angle_beta   90.00
_cell.angle_gamma   90.00
#
_symmetry.space_group_name_H-M   'P 1'
#
loop_
_entity.id
_entity.type
_entity.pdbx_description
1 polymer ?
#
loop_
_entity_poly.entity_id
_entity_poly.type
_entity_poly.pdbx_seq_one_letter_code
_entity_poly.pdbx_strand_id
1 'polypeptide(L)'
;VGRGIWSRSVGQQPYGYGVDIGTYQRLQDALAAHAAREARTSLGYAEEQHRILSTLEGIFPVDTGSLQDRLNDFWNAWSDLADNPLGTAERLTLRSRAESLTGLFGQLDADIARLEDDTKSALAAGVDDLNSLLEKIAELNRRIAQANNQGTPDFSAEDERDALVRELADFVPVQVNASAPDGYLVTINGMAVVQGEHAMPLTLDLDASPPVLSFSDTGVAFTPTSEGRLGAWLDALTTDLPGARAALDELAATLVSEVNALHATGFGLDGANGRPFFDPAGLTASTFRLSDNVLADANVIAASGDATAEGDNSVALAIADLRNAPLLNGGRDTAETFAINLVSDLGGKIAAAASRAEGQSGALTYLEGLEKGTSGVSVDEEMTRLIELQQAYAATARVLETAQRMMDTLLAI
;
A
#
# COMPACT_ATOMS: atom_id res chain seq x y z
N VAL A 1 43.07 -57.51 10.74
CA VAL A 1 43.44 -57.50 12.18
C VAL A 1 42.35 -56.69 12.88
N GLY A 2 41.29 -57.24 13.47
CA GLY A 2 41.19 -58.48 14.23
C GLY A 2 41.46 -58.19 15.70
N ARG A 3 40.42 -57.79 16.46
CA ARG A 3 40.10 -58.29 17.80
C ARG A 3 38.80 -57.68 18.32
N GLY A 4 37.83 -58.56 18.58
CA GLY A 4 36.59 -58.24 19.25
C GLY A 4 36.59 -58.61 20.74
N ILE A 5 35.52 -58.17 21.39
CA ILE A 5 34.65 -58.87 22.37
C ILE A 5 35.23 -59.12 23.78
N TRP A 6 34.56 -58.56 24.80
CA TRP A 6 33.74 -59.36 25.74
C TRP A 6 32.49 -58.59 26.22
N SER A 7 31.35 -59.27 26.05
CA SER A 7 30.03 -58.97 26.59
C SER A 7 29.86 -59.53 28.01
N ARG A 8 28.93 -58.95 28.78
CA ARG A 8 28.08 -59.72 29.70
C ARG A 8 26.67 -59.09 29.75
N SER A 9 25.66 -59.91 29.43
CA SER A 9 24.22 -59.63 29.49
C SER A 9 23.77 -59.30 30.94
N VAL A 10 22.67 -58.62 31.24
CA VAL A 10 21.25 -58.89 30.89
C VAL A 10 20.41 -57.62 31.23
N GLY A 11 19.43 -57.22 30.39
CA GLY A 11 18.32 -56.34 30.83
C GLY A 11 17.86 -55.25 29.84
N GLN A 12 16.99 -55.64 28.90
CA GLN A 12 15.97 -54.88 28.13
C GLN A 12 16.11 -53.39 27.75
N GLN A 13 15.89 -53.19 26.43
CA GLN A 13 15.49 -52.00 25.64
C GLN A 13 16.56 -50.93 25.31
N PRO A 14 17.03 -50.88 24.04
CA PRO A 14 17.65 -49.69 23.49
C PRO A 14 16.55 -48.66 23.13
N TYR A 15 16.51 -47.55 23.86
CA TYR A 15 15.85 -46.34 23.39
C TYR A 15 16.53 -45.90 22.09
N GLY A 16 15.84 -46.11 20.96
CA GLY A 16 16.24 -45.54 19.68
C GLY A 16 15.98 -44.04 19.72
N TYR A 17 17.04 -43.23 19.64
CA TYR A 17 16.95 -41.82 19.28
C TYR A 17 16.60 -41.71 17.80
N GLY A 18 15.36 -42.02 17.44
CA GLY A 18 14.77 -41.56 16.20
C GLY A 18 14.28 -40.15 16.43
N VAL A 19 14.88 -39.16 15.76
CA VAL A 19 14.21 -37.86 15.62
C VAL A 19 12.94 -38.17 14.84
N ASP A 20 11.79 -38.02 15.51
CA ASP A 20 10.50 -38.42 14.99
C ASP A 20 10.22 -37.60 13.72
N ILE A 21 10.22 -38.27 12.57
CA ILE A 21 10.06 -37.65 11.24
C ILE A 21 8.78 -36.79 11.22
N GLY A 22 7.78 -37.14 12.02
CA GLY A 22 6.53 -36.38 12.17
C GLY A 22 6.63 -35.06 12.95
N THR A 23 7.68 -34.83 13.77
CA THR A 23 7.91 -33.52 14.40
C THR A 23 8.58 -32.54 13.44
N TYR A 24 9.44 -33.07 12.56
CA TYR A 24 10.14 -32.27 11.55
C TYR A 24 9.19 -31.81 10.44
N GLN A 25 8.29 -32.68 9.97
CA GLN A 25 7.28 -32.33 8.96
C GLN A 25 6.33 -31.24 9.44
N ARG A 26 5.76 -31.37 10.66
CA ARG A 26 4.88 -30.33 11.25
C ARG A 26 5.55 -28.97 11.42
N LEU A 27 6.86 -28.94 11.72
CA LEU A 27 7.63 -27.70 11.80
C LEU A 27 7.82 -27.06 10.41
N GLN A 28 8.07 -27.88 9.38
CA GLN A 28 8.16 -27.39 8.00
C GLN A 28 6.82 -26.84 7.50
N ASP A 29 5.71 -27.51 7.81
CA ASP A 29 4.37 -27.06 7.43
C ASP A 29 4.02 -25.71 8.08
N ALA A 30 4.26 -25.58 9.39
CA ALA A 30 4.02 -24.33 10.10
C ALA A 30 4.87 -23.17 9.55
N LEU A 31 6.12 -23.44 9.15
CA LEU A 31 7.00 -22.45 8.56
C LEU A 31 6.55 -22.05 7.14
N ALA A 32 6.15 -23.02 6.32
CA ALA A 32 5.63 -22.77 4.98
C ALA A 32 4.33 -21.94 5.03
N ALA A 33 3.42 -22.26 5.95
CA ALA A 33 2.18 -21.53 6.15
C ALA A 33 2.42 -20.10 6.62
N HIS A 34 3.39 -19.89 7.52
CA HIS A 34 3.78 -18.56 7.94
C HIS A 34 4.36 -17.74 6.78
N ALA A 35 5.30 -18.31 6.04
CA ALA A 35 5.89 -17.66 4.87
C ALA A 35 4.83 -17.36 3.79
N ALA A 36 3.86 -18.25 3.58
CA ALA A 36 2.77 -18.02 2.62
C ALA A 36 1.90 -16.83 3.02
N ARG A 37 1.61 -16.67 4.33
CA ARG A 37 0.88 -15.48 4.83
C ARG A 37 1.67 -14.20 4.63
N GLU A 38 2.98 -14.19 4.91
CA GLU A 38 3.83 -13.00 4.66
C GLU A 38 3.90 -12.63 3.18
N ALA A 39 4.01 -13.63 2.29
CA ALA A 39 3.97 -13.44 0.85
C ALA A 39 2.61 -12.88 0.39
N ARG A 40 1.49 -13.36 0.96
CA ARG A 40 0.14 -12.81 0.73
C ARG A 40 0.02 -11.36 1.15
N THR A 41 0.46 -11.02 2.36
CA THR A 41 0.46 -9.63 2.85
C THR A 41 1.27 -8.72 1.93
N SER A 42 2.46 -9.16 1.51
CA SER A 42 3.33 -8.40 0.61
C SER A 42 2.74 -8.27 -0.80
N LEU A 43 2.07 -9.31 -1.29
CA LEU A 43 1.36 -9.31 -2.56
C LEU A 43 0.18 -8.34 -2.53
N GLY A 44 -0.67 -8.43 -1.51
CA GLY A 44 -1.83 -7.56 -1.33
C GLY A 44 -1.44 -6.08 -1.27
N TYR A 45 -0.34 -5.75 -0.61
CA TYR A 45 0.24 -4.41 -0.65
C TYR A 45 0.66 -4.00 -2.06
N ALA A 46 1.46 -4.84 -2.73
CA ALA A 46 2.06 -4.50 -4.03
C ALA A 46 1.03 -4.34 -5.14
N GLU A 47 0.01 -5.20 -5.18
CA GLU A 47 -1.09 -5.13 -6.14
C GLU A 47 -1.89 -3.83 -5.96
N GLU A 48 -2.22 -3.49 -4.71
CA GLU A 48 -3.03 -2.32 -4.42
C GLU A 48 -2.25 -1.02 -4.62
N GLN A 49 -0.97 -0.98 -4.22
CA GLN A 49 -0.06 0.12 -4.53
C GLN A 49 0.06 0.32 -6.04
N HIS A 50 0.27 -0.74 -6.82
CA HIS A 50 0.32 -0.65 -8.27
C HIS A 50 -0.97 -0.07 -8.84
N ARG A 51 -2.14 -0.58 -8.40
CA ARG A 51 -3.45 -0.09 -8.87
C ARG A 51 -3.65 1.40 -8.61
N ILE A 52 -3.35 1.86 -7.40
CA ILE A 52 -3.52 3.28 -7.02
C ILE A 52 -2.54 4.15 -7.79
N LEU A 53 -1.27 3.78 -7.86
CA LEU A 53 -0.26 4.56 -8.57
C LEU A 53 -0.53 4.62 -10.08
N SER A 54 -0.99 3.53 -10.71
CA SER A 54 -1.42 3.57 -12.11
C SER A 54 -2.64 4.46 -12.33
N THR A 55 -3.56 4.52 -11.36
CA THR A 55 -4.71 5.44 -11.42
C THR A 55 -4.22 6.88 -11.31
N LEU A 56 -3.28 7.15 -10.39
CA LEU A 56 -2.63 8.44 -10.24
C LEU A 56 -1.88 8.84 -11.51
N GLU A 57 -1.14 7.94 -12.16
CA GLU A 57 -0.45 8.22 -13.42
C GLU A 57 -1.43 8.57 -14.53
N GLY A 58 -2.55 7.86 -14.60
CA GLY A 58 -3.63 8.15 -15.56
C GLY A 58 -4.23 9.56 -15.43
N ILE A 59 -4.06 10.23 -14.28
CA ILE A 59 -4.47 11.63 -14.10
C ILE A 59 -3.56 12.57 -14.88
N PHE A 60 -2.28 12.23 -15.07
CA PHE A 60 -1.30 13.06 -15.76
C PHE A 60 -1.26 12.71 -17.26
N PRO A 61 -1.72 13.60 -18.16
CA PRO A 61 -1.65 13.32 -19.59
C PRO A 61 -0.20 13.29 -20.07
N VAL A 62 0.18 12.26 -20.82
CA VAL A 62 1.56 12.05 -21.32
C VAL A 62 1.75 12.45 -22.79
N ASP A 63 0.66 12.58 -23.54
CA ASP A 63 0.66 12.97 -24.95
C ASP A 63 0.18 14.43 -25.10
N THR A 64 -0.73 14.69 -26.04
CA THR A 64 -1.27 16.03 -26.33
C THR A 64 -1.99 16.64 -25.13
N GLY A 65 -1.57 17.84 -24.73
CA GLY A 65 -2.18 18.56 -23.63
C GLY A 65 -1.62 18.18 -22.25
N SER A 66 -0.48 17.50 -22.23
CA SER A 66 0.34 17.29 -21.04
C SER A 66 0.70 18.61 -20.33
N LEU A 67 1.14 18.50 -19.08
CA LEU A 67 1.65 19.65 -18.33
C LEU A 67 2.84 20.30 -19.06
N GLN A 68 3.71 19.50 -19.65
CA GLN A 68 4.83 19.98 -20.46
C GLN A 68 4.34 20.78 -21.69
N ASP A 69 3.35 20.27 -22.42
CA ASP A 69 2.77 20.98 -23.57
C ASP A 69 2.16 22.33 -23.15
N ARG A 70 1.45 22.38 -22.02
CA ARG A 70 0.83 23.62 -21.52
C ARG A 70 1.88 24.66 -21.10
N LEU A 71 2.96 24.21 -20.46
CA LEU A 71 4.09 25.08 -20.12
C LEU A 71 4.76 25.61 -21.39
N ASN A 72 5.04 24.74 -22.37
CA ASN A 72 5.59 25.11 -23.66
C ASN A 72 4.72 26.17 -24.37
N ASP A 73 3.42 25.94 -24.46
CA ASP A 73 2.45 26.86 -25.06
C ASP A 73 2.46 28.24 -24.35
N PHE A 74 2.54 28.24 -23.02
CA PHE A 74 2.60 29.46 -22.22
C PHE A 74 3.88 30.26 -22.48
N TRP A 75 5.05 29.60 -22.48
CA TRP A 75 6.32 30.26 -22.76
C TRP A 75 6.44 30.75 -24.20
N ASN A 76 5.96 29.96 -25.17
CA ASN A 76 5.92 30.38 -26.57
C ASN A 76 5.04 31.63 -26.75
N ALA A 77 3.90 31.71 -26.06
CA ALA A 77 3.05 32.90 -26.13
C ALA A 77 3.70 34.16 -25.52
N TRP A 78 4.56 34.01 -24.50
CA TRP A 78 5.40 35.10 -24.01
C TRP A 78 6.46 35.52 -25.03
N SER A 79 7.08 34.56 -25.72
CA SER A 79 8.03 34.83 -26.81
C SER A 79 7.35 35.56 -27.98
N ASP A 80 6.17 35.12 -28.39
CA ASP A 80 5.38 35.76 -29.46
C ASP A 80 5.05 37.22 -29.08
N LEU A 81 4.68 37.46 -27.81
CA LEU A 81 4.46 38.81 -27.30
C LEU A 81 5.75 39.64 -27.24
N ALA A 82 6.90 39.02 -26.95
CA ALA A 82 8.18 39.72 -26.98
C ALA A 82 8.56 40.14 -28.41
N ASP A 83 8.24 39.32 -29.41
CA ASP A 83 8.46 39.65 -30.83
C ASP A 83 7.53 40.77 -31.34
N ASN A 84 6.33 40.88 -30.77
CA ASN A 84 5.38 41.95 -31.06
C ASN A 84 4.74 42.56 -29.78
N PRO A 85 5.48 43.42 -29.04
CA PRO A 85 5.05 43.92 -27.72
C PRO A 85 3.85 44.87 -27.75
N LEU A 86 3.51 45.41 -28.94
CA LEU A 86 2.33 46.23 -29.17
C LEU A 86 1.10 45.41 -29.59
N GLY A 87 1.26 44.10 -29.78
CA GLY A 87 0.27 43.20 -30.33
C GLY A 87 -0.87 42.85 -29.36
N THR A 88 -2.09 43.33 -29.63
CA THR A 88 -3.28 42.94 -28.86
C THR A 88 -3.66 41.48 -29.08
N ALA A 89 -3.44 40.93 -30.28
CA ALA A 89 -3.77 39.54 -30.59
C ALA A 89 -2.88 38.56 -29.81
N GLU A 90 -1.60 38.88 -29.68
CA GLU A 90 -0.58 38.15 -28.94
C GLU A 90 -0.92 38.12 -27.45
N ARG A 91 -1.35 39.25 -26.89
CA ARG A 91 -1.84 39.33 -25.49
C ARG A 91 -3.08 38.48 -25.25
N LEU A 92 -4.03 38.49 -26.17
CA LEU A 92 -5.23 37.64 -26.08
C LEU A 92 -4.86 36.15 -26.15
N THR A 93 -3.95 35.79 -27.04
CA THR A 93 -3.42 34.42 -27.13
C THR A 93 -2.72 34.02 -25.85
N LEU A 94 -1.81 34.85 -25.33
CA LEU A 94 -1.10 34.61 -24.08
C LEU A 94 -2.05 34.42 -22.89
N ARG A 95 -3.05 35.28 -22.76
CA ARG A 95 -4.08 35.11 -21.73
C ARG A 95 -4.78 33.75 -21.86
N SER A 96 -5.20 33.37 -23.06
CA SER A 96 -5.87 32.09 -23.30
C SER A 96 -4.97 30.87 -23.01
N ARG A 97 -3.68 30.94 -23.34
CA ARG A 97 -2.71 29.88 -22.98
C ARG A 97 -2.50 29.80 -21.47
N ALA A 98 -2.41 30.93 -20.79
CA ALA A 98 -2.32 30.99 -19.34
C ALA A 98 -3.58 30.44 -18.65
N GLU A 99 -4.79 30.79 -19.13
CA GLU A 99 -6.06 30.21 -18.63
C GLU A 99 -6.08 28.69 -18.81
N SER A 100 -5.60 28.20 -19.97
CA SER A 100 -5.51 26.75 -20.25
C SER A 100 -4.52 26.05 -19.32
N LEU A 101 -3.39 26.68 -19.02
CA LEU A 101 -2.39 26.18 -18.07
C LEU A 101 -2.97 26.13 -16.65
N THR A 102 -3.50 27.24 -16.14
CA THR A 102 -4.09 27.29 -14.79
C THR A 102 -5.27 26.32 -14.64
N GLY A 103 -6.08 26.18 -15.69
CA GLY A 103 -7.20 25.23 -15.70
C GLY A 103 -6.74 23.77 -15.62
N LEU A 104 -5.61 23.42 -16.24
CA LEU A 104 -5.05 22.07 -16.12
C LEU A 104 -4.64 21.78 -14.66
N PHE A 105 -3.99 22.71 -13.96
CA PHE A 105 -3.61 22.50 -12.55
C PHE A 105 -4.84 22.24 -11.66
N GLY A 106 -5.90 23.05 -11.82
CA GLY A 106 -7.14 22.84 -11.07
C GLY A 106 -7.82 21.51 -11.40
N GLN A 107 -7.75 21.06 -12.66
CA GLN A 107 -8.28 19.76 -13.06
C GLN A 107 -7.48 18.61 -12.44
N LEU A 108 -6.15 18.64 -12.50
CA LEU A 108 -5.28 17.63 -11.91
C LEU A 108 -5.48 17.54 -10.39
N ASP A 109 -5.58 18.68 -9.71
CA ASP A 109 -5.84 18.75 -8.26
C ASP A 109 -7.19 18.10 -7.88
N ALA A 110 -8.24 18.40 -8.66
CA ALA A 110 -9.56 17.82 -8.46
C ALA A 110 -9.58 16.31 -8.74
N ASP A 111 -8.84 15.85 -9.74
CA ASP A 111 -8.68 14.42 -10.04
C ASP A 111 -7.96 13.68 -8.90
N ILE A 112 -6.89 14.25 -8.34
CA ILE A 112 -6.18 13.68 -7.18
C ILE A 112 -7.11 13.65 -5.96
N ALA A 113 -7.92 14.69 -5.74
CA ALA A 113 -8.89 14.72 -4.64
C ALA A 113 -9.96 13.62 -4.79
N ARG A 114 -10.43 13.33 -6.02
CA ARG A 114 -11.33 12.20 -6.25
C ARG A 114 -10.67 10.86 -5.94
N LEU A 115 -9.43 10.66 -6.37
CA LEU A 115 -8.67 9.44 -6.05
C LEU A 115 -8.45 9.30 -4.54
N GLU A 116 -8.25 10.41 -3.82
CA GLU A 116 -8.15 10.42 -2.36
C GLU A 116 -9.45 9.94 -1.70
N ASP A 117 -10.61 10.44 -2.14
CA ASP A 117 -11.92 10.03 -1.63
C ASP A 117 -12.25 8.57 -1.95
N ASP A 118 -11.93 8.11 -3.17
CA ASP A 118 -12.07 6.71 -3.56
C ASP A 118 -11.17 5.80 -2.71
N THR A 119 -9.94 6.25 -2.41
CA THR A 119 -8.99 5.51 -1.57
C THR A 119 -9.45 5.46 -0.11
N LYS A 120 -10.02 6.55 0.45
CA LYS A 120 -10.65 6.55 1.77
C LYS A 120 -11.82 5.56 1.84
N SER A 121 -12.63 5.53 0.79
CA SER A 121 -13.76 4.60 0.69
C SER A 121 -13.30 3.14 0.61
N ALA A 122 -12.24 2.86 -0.14
CA ALA A 122 -11.63 1.54 -0.21
C ALA A 122 -11.01 1.11 1.14
N LEU A 123 -10.33 2.03 1.84
CA LEU A 123 -9.80 1.80 3.19
C LEU A 123 -10.92 1.44 4.17
N ALA A 124 -12.03 2.18 4.18
CA ALA A 124 -13.17 1.92 5.04
C ALA A 124 -13.79 0.53 4.78
N ALA A 125 -14.07 0.23 3.50
CA ALA A 125 -14.60 -1.07 3.12
C ALA A 125 -13.64 -2.22 3.49
N GLY A 126 -12.33 -2.02 3.31
CA GLY A 126 -11.33 -3.00 3.69
C GLY A 126 -11.24 -3.25 5.20
N VAL A 127 -11.48 -2.23 6.02
CA VAL A 127 -11.58 -2.39 7.48
C VAL A 127 -12.83 -3.19 7.85
N ASP A 128 -13.97 -2.92 7.20
CA ASP A 128 -15.21 -3.67 7.43
C ASP A 128 -15.08 -5.16 7.02
N ASP A 129 -14.44 -5.43 5.87
CA ASP A 129 -14.15 -6.78 5.40
C ASP A 129 -13.21 -7.51 6.37
N LEU A 130 -12.14 -6.85 6.82
CA LEU A 130 -11.21 -7.39 7.82
C LEU A 130 -11.94 -7.73 9.11
N ASN A 131 -12.76 -6.82 9.64
CA ASN A 131 -13.52 -7.03 10.88
C ASN A 131 -14.49 -8.21 10.73
N SER A 132 -15.14 -8.33 9.57
CA SER A 132 -16.00 -9.47 9.25
C SER A 132 -15.24 -10.80 9.23
N LEU A 133 -13.99 -10.82 8.75
CA LEU A 133 -13.13 -12.01 8.81
C LEU A 133 -12.78 -12.37 10.25
N LEU A 134 -12.43 -11.40 11.10
CA LEU A 134 -12.13 -11.64 12.52
C LEU A 134 -13.32 -12.27 13.25
N GLU A 135 -14.53 -11.74 13.03
CA GLU A 135 -15.77 -12.28 13.62
C GLU A 135 -16.04 -13.71 13.17
N LYS A 136 -15.91 -14.01 11.88
CA LYS A 136 -16.10 -15.37 11.35
C LYS A 136 -15.07 -16.36 11.90
N ILE A 137 -13.81 -15.96 12.04
CA ILE A 137 -12.76 -16.79 12.65
C ILE A 137 -13.12 -17.10 14.11
N ALA A 138 -13.58 -16.10 14.87
CA ALA A 138 -14.02 -16.29 16.25
C ALA A 138 -15.24 -17.22 16.37
N GLU A 139 -16.21 -17.14 15.45
CA GLU A 139 -17.34 -18.07 15.37
C GLU A 139 -16.89 -19.50 15.09
N LEU A 140 -15.98 -19.69 14.13
CA LEU A 140 -15.42 -21.01 13.82
C LEU A 140 -14.67 -21.59 15.02
N ASN A 141 -13.90 -20.78 15.75
CA ASN A 141 -13.25 -21.22 16.99
C ASN A 141 -14.26 -21.73 18.02
N ARG A 142 -15.40 -21.06 18.20
CA ARG A 142 -16.50 -21.53 19.06
C ARG A 142 -17.02 -22.90 18.60
N ARG A 143 -17.33 -23.03 17.32
CA ARG A 143 -17.85 -24.28 16.73
C ARG A 143 -16.86 -25.43 16.90
N ILE A 144 -15.58 -25.22 16.60
CA ILE A 144 -14.50 -26.20 16.75
C ILE A 144 -14.35 -26.61 18.23
N ALA A 145 -14.36 -25.65 19.15
CA ALA A 145 -14.27 -25.94 20.58
C ALA A 145 -15.45 -26.79 21.07
N GLN A 146 -16.69 -26.48 20.64
CA GLN A 146 -17.87 -27.27 20.98
C GLN A 146 -17.80 -28.70 20.43
N ALA A 147 -17.38 -28.85 19.18
CA ALA A 147 -17.21 -30.14 18.50
C ALA A 147 -16.16 -31.02 19.22
N ASN A 148 -15.02 -30.43 19.59
CA ASN A 148 -13.96 -31.10 20.34
C ASN A 148 -14.42 -31.52 21.75
N ASN A 149 -15.18 -30.68 22.45
CA ASN A 149 -15.75 -31.00 23.76
C ASN A 149 -16.77 -32.15 23.70
N GLN A 150 -17.43 -32.34 22.55
CA GLN A 150 -18.33 -33.46 22.30
C GLN A 150 -17.59 -34.72 21.83
N GLY A 151 -16.27 -34.66 21.66
CA GLY A 151 -15.44 -35.77 21.18
C GLY A 151 -15.56 -36.04 19.68
N THR A 152 -16.12 -35.09 18.91
CA THR A 152 -16.31 -35.19 17.46
C THR A 152 -15.65 -33.99 16.78
N PRO A 153 -14.34 -34.07 16.45
CA PRO A 153 -13.64 -32.97 15.79
C PRO A 153 -14.30 -32.53 14.48
N ASP A 154 -14.33 -31.22 14.23
CA ASP A 154 -14.91 -30.62 13.03
C ASP A 154 -13.81 -30.10 12.10
N PHE A 155 -13.18 -31.02 11.37
CA PHE A 155 -12.07 -30.71 10.46
C PHE A 155 -12.47 -29.73 9.35
N SER A 156 -13.74 -29.77 8.92
CA SER A 156 -14.25 -28.83 7.90
C SER A 156 -14.23 -27.38 8.40
N ALA A 157 -14.55 -27.16 9.67
CA ALA A 157 -14.49 -25.83 10.29
C ALA A 157 -13.05 -25.37 10.52
N GLU A 158 -12.13 -26.29 10.80
CA GLU A 158 -10.69 -26.00 10.90
C GLU A 158 -10.12 -25.53 9.56
N ASP A 159 -10.45 -26.23 8.47
CA ASP A 159 -10.05 -25.87 7.11
C ASP A 159 -10.62 -24.50 6.68
N GLU A 160 -11.90 -24.25 7.00
CA GLU A 160 -12.56 -22.97 6.72
C GLU A 160 -11.88 -21.82 7.49
N ARG A 161 -11.53 -22.05 8.76
CA ARG A 161 -10.84 -21.04 9.58
C ARG A 161 -9.48 -20.71 8.99
N ASP A 162 -8.70 -21.71 8.60
CA ASP A 162 -7.38 -21.50 8.02
C ASP A 162 -7.45 -20.84 6.62
N ALA A 163 -8.54 -21.04 5.88
CA ALA A 163 -8.82 -20.26 4.68
C ALA A 163 -9.10 -18.78 4.99
N LEU A 164 -9.94 -18.49 5.98
CA LEU A 164 -10.24 -17.11 6.39
C LEU A 164 -9.01 -16.38 6.95
N VAL A 165 -8.12 -17.09 7.65
CA VAL A 165 -6.86 -16.52 8.14
C VAL A 165 -5.89 -16.19 6.99
N ARG A 166 -5.89 -16.99 5.92
CA ARG A 166 -5.13 -16.65 4.70
C ARG A 166 -5.71 -15.43 4.00
N GLU A 167 -7.04 -15.31 3.94
CA GLU A 167 -7.71 -14.13 3.39
C GLU A 167 -7.45 -12.87 4.24
N LEU A 168 -7.45 -13.00 5.57
CA LEU A 168 -7.07 -11.92 6.49
C LEU A 168 -5.64 -11.42 6.23
N ALA A 169 -4.73 -12.33 5.88
CA ALA A 169 -3.35 -12.00 5.55
C ALA A 169 -3.21 -11.15 4.28
N ASP A 170 -4.22 -11.09 3.39
CA ASP A 170 -4.19 -10.19 2.23
C ASP A 170 -4.30 -8.72 2.67
N PHE A 171 -4.91 -8.43 3.83
CA PHE A 171 -5.14 -7.08 4.34
C PHE A 171 -4.02 -6.55 5.22
N VAL A 172 -3.44 -7.41 6.07
CA VAL A 172 -2.48 -7.05 7.13
C VAL A 172 -1.58 -8.24 7.47
N PRO A 173 -0.41 -8.05 8.08
CA PRO A 173 0.40 -9.16 8.58
C PRO A 173 -0.28 -9.87 9.74
N VAL A 174 -0.40 -11.19 9.62
CA VAL A 174 -1.08 -12.05 10.60
C VAL A 174 -0.13 -13.10 11.13
N GLN A 175 -0.04 -13.18 12.46
CA GLN A 175 0.62 -14.28 13.17
C GLN A 175 -0.43 -15.17 13.84
N VAL A 176 -0.20 -16.47 13.82
CA VAL A 176 -1.12 -17.48 14.32
C VAL A 176 -0.39 -18.38 15.31
N ASN A 177 -1.00 -18.60 16.46
CA ASN A 177 -0.58 -19.61 17.43
C ASN A 177 -1.74 -20.55 17.73
N ALA A 178 -1.73 -21.73 17.11
CA ALA A 178 -2.76 -22.75 17.27
C ALA A 178 -2.65 -23.57 18.58
N SER A 179 -1.63 -23.33 19.39
CA SER A 179 -1.36 -24.08 20.64
C SER A 179 -1.47 -23.21 21.90
N ALA A 180 -2.16 -22.06 21.83
CA ALA A 180 -2.31 -21.18 22.98
C ALA A 180 -3.23 -21.80 24.05
N PRO A 181 -3.13 -21.38 25.33
CA PRO A 181 -3.92 -21.95 26.43
C PRO A 181 -5.45 -21.89 26.23
N ASP A 182 -5.93 -20.83 25.56
CA ASP A 182 -7.35 -20.63 25.22
C ASP A 182 -7.69 -21.10 23.78
N GLY A 183 -6.78 -21.85 23.14
CA GLY A 183 -6.95 -22.40 21.80
C GLY A 183 -6.21 -21.63 20.70
N TYR A 184 -6.93 -21.23 19.66
CA TYR A 184 -6.39 -20.60 18.45
C TYR A 184 -6.28 -19.07 18.63
N LEU A 185 -5.04 -18.57 18.64
CA LEU A 185 -4.72 -17.15 18.82
C LEU A 185 -4.27 -16.54 17.50
N VAL A 186 -4.91 -15.44 17.09
CA VAL A 186 -4.51 -14.62 15.95
C VAL A 186 -4.05 -13.27 16.46
N THR A 187 -2.86 -12.84 16.04
CA THR A 187 -2.31 -11.53 16.41
C THR A 187 -1.92 -10.70 15.19
N ILE A 188 -2.21 -9.40 15.25
CA ILE A 188 -1.77 -8.39 14.28
C ILE A 188 -0.88 -7.40 15.03
N ASN A 189 0.36 -7.18 14.57
CA ASN A 189 1.34 -6.32 15.23
C ASN A 189 1.52 -6.61 16.75
N GLY A 190 1.51 -7.89 17.12
CA GLY A 190 1.60 -8.36 18.51
C GLY A 190 0.32 -8.19 19.35
N MET A 191 -0.74 -7.59 18.79
CA MET A 191 -2.03 -7.43 19.44
C MET A 191 -2.93 -8.64 19.16
N ALA A 192 -3.50 -9.24 20.22
CA ALA A 192 -4.44 -10.36 20.08
C ALA A 192 -5.78 -9.89 19.51
N VAL A 193 -6.01 -10.17 18.23
CA VAL A 193 -7.23 -9.76 17.51
C VAL A 193 -8.28 -10.86 17.44
N VAL A 194 -7.87 -12.13 17.58
CA VAL A 194 -8.78 -13.23 17.87
C VAL A 194 -8.17 -14.08 18.97
N GLN A 195 -8.93 -14.28 20.05
CA GLN A 195 -8.56 -15.18 21.14
C GLN A 195 -9.76 -16.04 21.50
N GLY A 196 -9.71 -17.32 21.12
CA GLY A 196 -10.84 -18.22 21.26
C GLY A 196 -12.05 -17.70 20.48
N GLU A 197 -13.15 -17.44 21.18
CA GLU A 197 -14.43 -17.00 20.59
C GLU A 197 -14.59 -15.47 20.53
N HIS A 198 -13.57 -14.71 20.91
CA HIS A 198 -13.59 -13.25 20.92
C HIS A 198 -12.77 -12.68 19.77
N ALA A 199 -13.38 -11.77 19.01
CA ALA A 199 -12.73 -10.95 17.99
C ALA A 199 -12.65 -9.50 18.48
N MET A 200 -11.48 -8.88 18.33
CA MET A 200 -11.28 -7.46 18.57
C MET A 200 -11.18 -6.74 17.23
N PRO A 201 -12.18 -5.92 16.86
CA PRO A 201 -12.18 -5.21 15.59
C PRO A 201 -11.16 -4.06 15.56
N LEU A 202 -10.84 -3.64 14.34
CA LEU A 202 -10.23 -2.35 14.06
C LEU A 202 -11.31 -1.27 13.96
N THR A 203 -10.99 -0.08 14.45
CA THR A 203 -11.76 1.15 14.25
C THR A 203 -11.00 2.09 13.32
N LEU A 204 -11.73 2.82 12.49
CA LEU A 204 -11.18 3.80 11.55
C LEU A 204 -11.77 5.19 11.83
N ASP A 205 -10.90 6.17 12.02
CA ASP A 205 -11.23 7.59 12.03
C ASP A 205 -10.80 8.23 10.70
N LEU A 206 -11.78 8.50 9.84
CA LEU A 206 -11.58 9.15 8.54
C LEU A 206 -11.51 10.69 8.64
N ASP A 207 -11.99 11.28 9.75
CA ASP A 207 -11.98 12.72 9.96
C ASP A 207 -10.60 13.21 10.44
N ALA A 208 -9.80 12.31 11.01
CA ALA A 208 -8.39 12.54 11.24
C ALA A 208 -7.62 12.79 9.93
N SER A 209 -6.64 13.70 9.98
CA SER A 209 -5.78 14.02 8.84
C SER A 209 -4.31 13.77 9.22
N PRO A 210 -3.69 12.66 8.77
CA PRO A 210 -4.26 11.58 7.95
C PRO A 210 -5.23 10.66 8.74
N PRO A 211 -5.99 9.77 8.07
CA PRO A 211 -6.86 8.80 8.72
C PRO A 211 -6.12 7.90 9.71
N VAL A 212 -6.79 7.54 10.81
CA VAL A 212 -6.18 6.76 11.91
C VAL A 212 -6.93 5.43 12.08
N LEU A 213 -6.19 4.32 12.04
CA LEU A 213 -6.67 3.01 12.48
C LEU A 213 -6.31 2.78 13.95
N SER A 214 -7.17 2.10 14.69
CA SER A 214 -6.90 1.70 16.07
C SER A 214 -7.56 0.36 16.40
N PHE A 215 -7.02 -0.37 17.37
CA PHE A 215 -7.69 -1.56 17.92
C PHE A 215 -8.80 -1.13 18.89
N SER A 216 -10.03 -1.60 18.71
CA SER A 216 -11.22 -1.08 19.40
C SER A 216 -11.11 -1.07 20.92
N ASP A 217 -10.68 -2.19 21.50
CA ASP A 217 -10.77 -2.42 22.95
C ASP A 217 -9.61 -1.76 23.71
N THR A 218 -8.52 -1.45 23.02
CA THR A 218 -7.31 -0.86 23.61
C THR A 218 -7.11 0.60 23.22
N GLY A 219 -7.70 1.06 22.12
CA GLY A 219 -7.46 2.38 21.53
C GLY A 219 -6.04 2.56 20.99
N VAL A 220 -5.24 1.48 20.89
CA VAL A 220 -3.87 1.55 20.39
C VAL A 220 -3.91 1.79 18.88
N ALA A 221 -3.22 2.83 18.43
CA ALA A 221 -3.09 3.15 17.01
C ALA A 221 -2.37 2.03 16.24
N PHE A 222 -2.83 1.79 15.02
CA PHE A 222 -2.30 0.79 14.11
C PHE A 222 -1.94 1.43 12.77
N THR A 223 -0.73 1.19 12.29
CA THR A 223 -0.21 1.76 11.03
C THR A 223 0.56 0.67 10.28
N PRO A 224 -0.12 -0.12 9.41
CA PRO A 224 0.50 -1.18 8.61
C PRO A 224 1.30 -0.61 7.42
N THR A 225 2.25 0.29 7.66
CA THR A 225 3.03 0.93 6.59
C THR A 225 3.75 -0.12 5.75
N SER A 226 3.61 -0.05 4.43
CA SER A 226 4.22 -1.00 3.49
C SER A 226 3.77 -2.47 3.62
N GLU A 227 2.63 -2.73 4.26
CA GLU A 227 2.15 -4.09 4.55
C GLU A 227 0.65 -4.28 4.30
N GLY A 228 0.28 -5.30 3.52
CA GLY A 228 -1.09 -5.63 3.20
C GLY A 228 -1.84 -4.55 2.42
N ARG A 229 -3.10 -4.82 2.05
CA ARG A 229 -3.94 -3.83 1.36
C ARG A 229 -4.20 -2.57 2.19
N LEU A 230 -4.41 -2.72 3.51
CA LEU A 230 -4.62 -1.55 4.38
C LEU A 230 -3.41 -0.61 4.37
N GLY A 231 -2.20 -1.17 4.35
CA GLY A 231 -0.97 -0.40 4.23
C GLY A 231 -0.88 0.38 2.93
N ALA A 232 -1.25 -0.23 1.80
CA ALA A 232 -1.20 0.44 0.50
C ALA A 232 -2.16 1.64 0.43
N TRP A 233 -3.38 1.49 0.94
CA TRP A 233 -4.34 2.60 1.02
C TRP A 233 -3.85 3.71 1.94
N LEU A 234 -3.29 3.38 3.11
CA LEU A 234 -2.75 4.39 4.02
C LEU A 234 -1.55 5.10 3.41
N ASP A 235 -0.58 4.38 2.85
CA ASP A 235 0.60 4.97 2.21
C ASP A 235 0.19 5.91 1.05
N ALA A 236 -0.84 5.53 0.28
CA ALA A 236 -1.39 6.40 -0.75
C ALA A 236 -1.94 7.71 -0.18
N LEU A 237 -2.74 7.63 0.90
CA LEU A 237 -3.38 8.78 1.54
C LEU A 237 -2.38 9.67 2.30
N THR A 238 -1.29 9.12 2.83
CA THR A 238 -0.33 9.87 3.65
C THR A 238 0.88 10.35 2.87
N THR A 239 1.22 9.70 1.76
CA THR A 239 2.51 9.90 1.08
C THR A 239 2.34 10.15 -0.41
N ASP A 240 1.73 9.23 -1.15
CA ASP A 240 1.78 9.29 -2.61
C ASP A 240 0.88 10.39 -3.20
N LEU A 241 -0.39 10.45 -2.79
CA LEU A 241 -1.33 11.48 -3.27
C LEU A 241 -0.96 12.88 -2.76
N PRO A 242 -0.63 13.08 -1.46
CA PRO A 242 -0.16 14.37 -0.98
C PRO A 242 1.14 14.81 -1.65
N GLY A 243 2.06 13.89 -1.92
CA GLY A 243 3.32 14.18 -2.61
C GLY A 243 3.10 14.69 -4.04
N ALA A 244 2.19 14.07 -4.80
CA ALA A 244 1.83 14.52 -6.14
C ALA A 244 1.17 15.92 -6.12
N ARG A 245 0.27 16.17 -5.15
CA ARG A 245 -0.35 17.49 -4.98
C ARG A 245 0.67 18.56 -4.61
N ALA A 246 1.57 18.26 -3.67
CA ALA A 246 2.63 19.16 -3.25
C ALA A 246 3.58 19.54 -4.40
N ALA A 247 3.89 18.61 -5.30
CA ALA A 247 4.68 18.91 -6.49
C ALA A 247 3.97 19.90 -7.43
N LEU A 248 2.65 19.73 -7.65
CA LEU A 248 1.86 20.68 -8.43
C LEU A 248 1.77 22.05 -7.72
N ASP A 249 1.60 22.08 -6.40
CA ASP A 249 1.59 23.31 -5.62
C ASP A 249 2.93 24.05 -5.69
N GLU A 250 4.06 23.33 -5.58
CA GLU A 250 5.40 23.92 -5.71
C GLU A 250 5.59 24.57 -7.09
N LEU A 251 5.16 23.89 -8.15
CA LEU A 251 5.24 24.42 -9.50
C LEU A 251 4.34 25.64 -9.69
N ALA A 252 3.09 25.59 -9.20
CA ALA A 252 2.17 26.73 -9.23
C ALA A 252 2.74 27.94 -8.48
N ALA A 253 3.17 27.76 -7.22
CA ALA A 253 3.76 28.80 -6.40
C ALA A 253 4.99 29.43 -7.07
N THR A 254 5.85 28.61 -7.68
CA THR A 254 7.05 29.07 -8.40
C THR A 254 6.67 29.93 -9.61
N LEU A 255 5.73 29.47 -10.44
CA LEU A 255 5.25 30.23 -11.60
C LEU A 255 4.61 31.56 -11.17
N VAL A 256 3.78 31.55 -10.13
CA VAL A 256 3.17 32.77 -9.58
C VAL A 256 4.24 33.74 -9.10
N SER A 257 5.20 33.27 -8.30
CA SER A 257 6.25 34.11 -7.72
C SER A 257 7.12 34.75 -8.81
N GLU A 258 7.70 33.94 -9.69
CA GLU A 258 8.72 34.38 -10.65
C GLU A 258 8.10 35.24 -11.77
N VAL A 259 6.94 34.83 -12.32
CA VAL A 259 6.27 35.61 -13.36
C VAL A 259 5.74 36.91 -12.79
N ASN A 260 5.13 36.92 -11.60
CA ASN A 260 4.63 38.17 -11.00
C ASN A 260 5.76 39.13 -10.63
N ALA A 261 6.89 38.61 -10.14
CA ALA A 261 8.04 39.43 -9.80
C ALA A 261 8.54 40.24 -11.00
N LEU A 262 8.61 39.63 -12.19
CA LEU A 262 8.98 40.31 -13.43
C LEU A 262 7.84 41.17 -13.98
N HIS A 263 6.62 40.63 -14.07
CA HIS A 263 5.47 41.32 -14.65
C HIS A 263 5.14 42.63 -13.92
N ALA A 264 5.27 42.66 -12.60
CA ALA A 264 5.00 43.85 -11.80
C ALA A 264 5.98 45.02 -12.10
N THR A 265 7.15 44.74 -12.68
CA THR A 265 8.12 45.78 -13.07
C THR A 265 7.76 46.47 -14.38
N GLY A 266 6.94 45.84 -15.22
CA GLY A 266 6.66 46.32 -16.57
C GLY A 266 5.36 47.09 -16.73
N PHE A 267 5.18 47.60 -17.94
CA PHE A 267 4.04 48.40 -18.37
C PHE A 267 3.19 47.66 -19.41
N GLY A 268 1.87 47.70 -19.21
CA GLY A 268 0.89 47.29 -20.21
C GLY A 268 0.61 48.40 -21.25
N LEU A 269 -0.27 48.12 -22.21
CA LEU A 269 -0.66 49.10 -23.23
C LEU A 269 -1.48 50.27 -22.67
N ASP A 270 -2.01 50.12 -21.46
CA ASP A 270 -2.68 51.19 -20.72
C ASP A 270 -1.70 52.13 -19.98
N GLY A 271 -0.40 51.86 -20.07
CA GLY A 271 0.67 52.66 -19.47
C GLY A 271 0.79 52.51 -17.95
N ALA A 272 0.08 51.56 -17.33
CA ALA A 272 0.18 51.28 -15.90
C ALA A 272 1.17 50.14 -15.61
N ASN A 273 1.73 50.12 -14.40
CA ASN A 273 2.65 49.09 -13.90
C ASN A 273 2.23 48.55 -12.52
N GLY A 274 3.04 47.65 -11.95
CA GLY A 274 2.86 47.15 -10.58
C GLY A 274 1.74 46.12 -10.42
N ARG A 275 1.23 45.57 -11.52
CA ARG A 275 0.15 44.58 -11.51
C ARG A 275 0.72 43.16 -11.59
N PRO A 276 0.18 42.20 -10.84
CA PRO A 276 0.58 40.80 -10.99
C PRO A 276 -0.08 40.18 -12.24
N PHE A 277 0.58 39.20 -12.86
CA PHE A 277 0.04 38.42 -13.97
C PHE A 277 -0.93 37.34 -13.47
N PHE A 278 -0.49 36.55 -12.49
CA PHE A 278 -1.29 35.57 -11.75
C PHE A 278 -1.83 36.16 -10.43
N ASP A 279 -2.89 35.59 -9.88
CA ASP A 279 -3.34 35.96 -8.53
C ASP A 279 -2.22 35.64 -7.50
N PRO A 280 -1.70 36.63 -6.74
CA PRO A 280 -0.66 36.38 -5.74
C PRO A 280 -1.07 35.40 -4.63
N ALA A 281 -2.36 35.18 -4.41
CA ALA A 281 -2.86 34.19 -3.47
C ALA A 281 -2.99 32.78 -4.07
N GLY A 282 -2.91 32.64 -5.40
CA GLY A 282 -3.10 31.38 -6.14
C GLY A 282 -1.88 30.47 -6.12
N LEU A 283 -1.36 30.14 -4.93
CA LEU A 283 -0.09 29.43 -4.75
C LEU A 283 -0.21 27.89 -4.78
N THR A 284 -1.41 27.35 -4.92
CA THR A 284 -1.65 25.90 -4.99
C THR A 284 -2.27 25.54 -6.34
N ALA A 285 -2.16 24.29 -6.77
CA ALA A 285 -2.76 23.79 -8.00
C ALA A 285 -4.27 24.06 -8.07
N SER A 286 -4.97 23.93 -6.94
CA SER A 286 -6.40 24.25 -6.80
C SER A 286 -6.75 25.73 -6.90
N THR A 287 -5.83 26.63 -6.56
CA THR A 287 -6.07 28.09 -6.51
C THR A 287 -5.34 28.87 -7.60
N PHE A 288 -4.45 28.21 -8.34
CA PHE A 288 -3.64 28.81 -9.39
C PHE A 288 -4.54 29.38 -10.49
N ARG A 289 -4.46 30.69 -10.68
CA ARG A 289 -5.30 31.43 -11.63
C ARG A 289 -4.65 32.74 -12.05
N LEU A 290 -5.12 33.29 -13.16
CA LEU A 290 -4.77 34.64 -13.59
C LEU A 290 -5.30 35.70 -12.61
N SER A 291 -4.64 36.86 -12.58
CA SER A 291 -5.13 38.00 -11.79
C SER A 291 -6.39 38.58 -12.43
N ASP A 292 -7.27 39.17 -11.60
CA ASP A 292 -8.54 39.74 -12.06
C ASP A 292 -8.33 40.85 -13.12
N ASN A 293 -7.21 41.57 -13.06
CA ASN A 293 -6.85 42.58 -14.06
C ASN A 293 -6.61 41.96 -15.43
N VAL A 294 -5.80 40.89 -15.50
CA VAL A 294 -5.47 40.21 -16.76
C VAL A 294 -6.69 39.53 -17.35
N LEU A 295 -7.55 38.95 -16.50
CA LEU A 295 -8.84 38.38 -16.92
C LEU A 295 -9.76 39.44 -17.53
N ALA A 296 -9.86 40.62 -16.91
CA ALA A 296 -10.71 41.70 -17.39
C ALA A 296 -10.25 42.28 -18.73
N ASP A 297 -8.94 42.51 -18.91
CA ASP A 297 -8.38 43.10 -20.13
C ASP A 297 -6.96 42.60 -20.39
N ALA A 298 -6.75 41.90 -21.52
CA ALA A 298 -5.43 41.39 -21.89
C ALA A 298 -4.42 42.51 -22.22
N ASN A 299 -4.87 43.73 -22.53
CA ASN A 299 -3.98 44.85 -22.82
C ASN A 299 -3.17 45.31 -21.60
N VAL A 300 -3.57 44.90 -20.39
CA VAL A 300 -2.85 45.21 -19.15
C VAL A 300 -1.63 44.34 -18.90
N ILE A 301 -1.46 43.27 -19.69
CA ILE A 301 -0.29 42.40 -19.59
C ILE A 301 0.95 43.27 -19.83
N ALA A 302 1.97 43.16 -18.99
CA ALA A 302 3.18 43.96 -19.12
C ALA A 302 4.14 43.32 -20.13
N ALA A 303 4.61 44.10 -21.10
CA ALA A 303 5.66 43.66 -22.04
C ALA A 303 6.89 44.58 -22.05
N SER A 304 6.68 45.87 -21.82
CA SER A 304 7.71 46.90 -21.82
C SER A 304 8.24 47.16 -20.41
N GLY A 305 9.53 47.49 -20.28
CA GLY A 305 10.14 48.02 -19.07
C GLY A 305 10.05 49.55 -18.96
N ASP A 306 9.71 50.25 -20.04
CA ASP A 306 9.54 51.71 -20.10
C ASP A 306 8.26 52.09 -20.86
N ALA A 307 7.32 52.74 -20.16
CA ALA A 307 6.04 53.20 -20.74
C ALA A 307 6.18 54.12 -21.97
N THR A 308 7.34 54.75 -22.16
CA THR A 308 7.61 55.69 -23.25
C THR A 308 8.41 55.10 -24.40
N ALA A 309 8.99 53.91 -24.22
CA ALA A 309 9.76 53.22 -25.25
C ALA A 309 8.83 52.34 -26.11
N GLU A 310 8.34 52.91 -27.21
CA GLU A 310 7.53 52.16 -28.16
C GLU A 310 8.33 50.98 -28.73
N GLY A 311 7.77 49.77 -28.62
CA GLY A 311 8.43 48.55 -29.07
C GLY A 311 9.39 47.91 -28.06
N ASP A 312 9.52 48.44 -26.84
CA ASP A 312 10.26 47.75 -25.77
C ASP A 312 9.55 46.46 -25.34
N ASN A 313 10.31 45.38 -25.29
CA ASN A 313 9.88 44.02 -24.99
C ASN A 313 10.67 43.40 -23.83
N SER A 314 11.48 44.18 -23.12
CA SER A 314 12.43 43.69 -22.12
C SER A 314 11.78 42.84 -21.01
N VAL A 315 10.57 43.18 -20.58
CA VAL A 315 9.84 42.42 -19.55
C VAL A 315 9.25 41.13 -20.12
N ALA A 316 8.66 41.18 -21.32
CA ALA A 316 8.14 39.98 -21.98
C ALA A 316 9.27 38.97 -22.27
N LEU A 317 10.43 39.45 -22.73
CA LEU A 317 11.60 38.60 -22.98
C LEU A 317 12.13 38.00 -21.67
N ALA A 318 12.25 38.80 -20.60
CA ALA A 318 12.68 38.30 -19.30
C ALA A 318 11.75 37.21 -18.75
N ILE A 319 10.43 37.34 -18.95
CA ILE A 319 9.46 36.31 -18.54
C ILE A 319 9.58 35.07 -19.44
N ALA A 320 9.75 35.23 -20.76
CA ALA A 320 9.97 34.11 -21.67
C ALA A 320 11.24 33.32 -21.31
N ASP A 321 12.29 34.00 -20.87
CA ASP A 321 13.57 33.40 -20.47
C ASP A 321 13.45 32.55 -19.19
N LEU A 322 12.42 32.74 -18.35
CA LEU A 322 12.15 31.89 -17.18
C LEU A 322 11.95 30.41 -17.57
N ARG A 323 11.56 30.13 -18.82
CA ARG A 323 11.50 28.77 -19.38
C ARG A 323 12.79 27.97 -19.13
N ASN A 324 13.93 28.64 -19.24
CA ASN A 324 15.26 28.02 -19.13
C ASN A 324 15.86 28.18 -17.73
N ALA A 325 15.19 28.88 -16.82
CA ALA A 325 15.69 29.13 -15.49
C ALA A 325 15.48 27.89 -14.59
N PRO A 326 16.52 27.38 -13.92
CA PRO A 326 16.37 26.30 -12.96
C PRO A 326 15.85 26.87 -11.64
N LEU A 327 14.53 26.82 -11.46
CA LEU A 327 13.82 27.47 -10.35
C LEU A 327 13.35 26.46 -9.30
N LEU A 328 13.25 25.18 -9.67
CA LEU A 328 12.71 24.12 -8.82
C LEU A 328 13.81 23.19 -8.31
N ASN A 329 13.46 22.36 -7.31
CA ASN A 329 14.35 21.34 -6.75
C ASN A 329 15.69 21.92 -6.26
N GLY A 330 15.63 23.06 -5.56
CA GLY A 330 16.81 23.77 -5.06
C GLY A 330 17.65 24.42 -6.17
N GLY A 331 17.03 24.82 -7.28
CA GLY A 331 17.67 25.49 -8.40
C GLY A 331 18.36 24.54 -9.37
N ARG A 332 17.82 23.33 -9.54
CA ARG A 332 18.37 22.31 -10.45
C ARG A 332 17.51 22.10 -11.69
N ASP A 333 16.20 22.21 -11.54
CA ASP A 333 15.23 21.84 -12.57
C ASP A 333 14.49 23.08 -13.07
N THR A 334 14.27 23.14 -14.39
CA THR A 334 13.30 24.07 -14.97
C THR A 334 11.87 23.60 -14.70
N ALA A 335 10.88 24.46 -14.95
CA ALA A 335 9.47 24.08 -14.86
C ALA A 335 9.13 22.84 -15.71
N GLU A 336 9.66 22.77 -16.93
CA GLU A 336 9.43 21.63 -17.84
C GLU A 336 10.13 20.36 -17.34
N THR A 337 11.40 20.45 -16.92
CA THR A 337 12.13 19.29 -16.38
C THR A 337 11.47 18.75 -15.12
N PHE A 338 11.01 19.63 -14.24
CA PHE A 338 10.28 19.24 -13.03
C PHE A 338 9.00 18.48 -13.34
N ALA A 339 8.20 18.96 -14.31
CA ALA A 339 6.99 18.28 -14.75
C ALA A 339 7.25 16.88 -15.33
N ILE A 340 8.34 16.72 -16.12
CA ILE A 340 8.76 15.42 -16.66
C ILE A 340 9.20 14.48 -15.54
N ASN A 341 9.98 14.98 -14.58
CA ASN A 341 10.49 14.20 -13.46
C ASN A 341 9.34 13.70 -12.56
N LEU A 342 8.30 14.51 -12.34
CA LEU A 342 7.11 14.11 -11.58
C LEU A 342 6.46 12.85 -12.17
N VAL A 343 6.23 12.83 -13.49
CA VAL A 343 5.64 11.67 -14.19
C VAL A 343 6.62 10.50 -14.23
N SER A 344 7.92 10.76 -14.43
CA SER A 344 8.95 9.72 -14.50
C SER A 344 9.14 9.00 -13.17
N ASP A 345 9.14 9.73 -12.05
CA ASP A 345 9.23 9.16 -10.71
C ASP A 345 8.02 8.27 -10.40
N LEU A 346 6.82 8.70 -10.82
CA LEU A 346 5.62 7.90 -10.69
C LEU A 346 5.68 6.61 -11.51
N GLY A 347 6.11 6.69 -12.77
CA GLY A 347 6.34 5.51 -13.61
C GLY A 347 7.36 4.54 -13.00
N GLY A 348 8.41 5.06 -12.36
CA GLY A 348 9.38 4.26 -11.61
C GLY A 348 8.76 3.52 -10.42
N LYS A 349 7.91 4.21 -9.63
CA LYS A 349 7.18 3.59 -8.51
C LYS A 349 6.21 2.51 -9.00
N ILE A 350 5.50 2.75 -10.10
CA ILE A 350 4.57 1.77 -10.71
C ILE A 350 5.32 0.51 -11.15
N ALA A 351 6.43 0.67 -11.87
CA ALA A 351 7.25 -0.47 -12.30
C ALA A 351 7.80 -1.27 -11.10
N ALA A 352 8.21 -0.59 -10.03
CA ALA A 352 8.65 -1.24 -8.79
C ALA A 352 7.52 -1.99 -8.09
N ALA A 353 6.32 -1.41 -8.00
CA ALA A 353 5.15 -2.06 -7.42
C ALA A 353 4.71 -3.28 -8.26
N ALA A 354 4.69 -3.17 -9.59
CA ALA A 354 4.38 -4.27 -10.51
C ALA A 354 5.37 -5.44 -10.35
N SER A 355 6.67 -5.14 -10.35
CA SER A 355 7.72 -6.15 -10.17
C SER A 355 7.62 -6.83 -8.80
N ARG A 356 7.28 -6.07 -7.75
CA ARG A 356 7.04 -6.63 -6.41
C ARG A 356 5.83 -7.55 -6.42
N ALA A 357 4.72 -7.15 -7.04
CA ALA A 357 3.51 -7.97 -7.13
C ALA A 357 3.78 -9.28 -7.88
N GLU A 358 4.46 -9.23 -9.03
CA GLU A 358 4.84 -10.42 -9.79
C GLU A 358 5.74 -11.37 -8.97
N GLY A 359 6.75 -10.81 -8.30
CA GLY A 359 7.66 -11.57 -7.44
C GLY A 359 6.95 -12.26 -6.27
N GLN A 360 6.07 -11.54 -5.57
CA GLN A 360 5.33 -12.07 -4.43
C GLN A 360 4.26 -13.10 -4.86
N SER A 361 3.63 -12.91 -6.01
CA SER A 361 2.69 -13.87 -6.59
C SER A 361 3.38 -15.20 -6.92
N GLY A 362 4.57 -15.13 -7.53
CA GLY A 362 5.40 -16.32 -7.78
C GLY A 362 5.84 -17.02 -6.49
N ALA A 363 6.28 -16.26 -5.49
CA ALA A 363 6.66 -16.80 -4.18
C ALA A 363 5.48 -17.48 -3.47
N LEU A 364 4.31 -16.83 -3.46
CA LEU A 364 3.09 -17.39 -2.88
C LEU A 364 2.69 -18.69 -3.57
N THR A 365 2.68 -18.72 -4.89
CA THR A 365 2.35 -19.93 -5.66
C THR A 365 3.27 -21.10 -5.32
N TYR A 366 4.57 -20.82 -5.15
CA TYR A 366 5.55 -21.83 -4.72
C TYR A 366 5.28 -22.33 -3.30
N LEU A 367 5.05 -21.42 -2.35
CA LEU A 367 4.81 -21.75 -0.93
C LEU A 367 3.51 -22.55 -0.75
N GLU A 368 2.43 -22.16 -1.42
CA GLU A 368 1.18 -22.94 -1.43
C GLU A 368 1.35 -24.31 -2.09
N GLY A 369 2.25 -24.41 -3.07
CA GLY A 369 2.65 -25.69 -3.66
C GLY A 369 3.36 -26.60 -2.65
N LEU A 370 4.22 -26.05 -1.78
CA LEU A 370 4.87 -26.80 -0.70
C LEU A 370 3.87 -27.25 0.36
N GLU A 371 2.94 -26.39 0.76
CA GLU A 371 1.86 -26.75 1.69
C GLU A 371 1.03 -27.92 1.14
N LYS A 372 0.54 -27.81 -0.10
CA LYS A 372 -0.25 -28.86 -0.76
C LYS A 372 0.54 -30.16 -0.97
N GLY A 373 1.83 -30.05 -1.30
CA GLY A 373 2.72 -31.19 -1.52
C GLY A 373 3.06 -31.96 -0.25
N THR A 374 3.10 -31.28 0.91
CA THR A 374 3.35 -31.89 2.22
C THR A 374 2.05 -32.40 2.85
N SER A 375 0.93 -31.69 2.61
CA SER A 375 -0.46 -32.11 2.92
C SER A 375 -0.97 -33.28 2.05
N GLY A 376 -0.19 -33.79 1.09
CA GLY A 376 -0.55 -34.93 0.24
C GLY A 376 -0.62 -36.28 0.94
N VAL A 377 -0.34 -36.35 2.25
CA VAL A 377 -0.61 -37.50 3.12
C VAL A 377 -2.03 -37.32 3.66
N SER A 378 -2.97 -38.10 3.13
CA SER A 378 -4.41 -38.00 3.41
C SER A 378 -4.70 -38.02 4.92
N VAL A 379 -5.69 -37.23 5.35
CA VAL A 379 -6.34 -37.33 6.67
C VAL A 379 -6.77 -38.78 6.97
N ASP A 380 -7.03 -39.60 5.95
CA ASP A 380 -7.27 -41.03 6.09
C ASP A 380 -6.05 -41.80 6.62
N GLU A 381 -4.82 -41.43 6.24
CA GLU A 381 -3.58 -42.02 6.73
C GLU A 381 -3.26 -41.54 8.15
N GLU A 382 -3.53 -40.28 8.47
CA GLU A 382 -3.35 -39.75 9.82
C GLU A 382 -4.40 -40.31 10.79
N MET A 383 -5.65 -40.47 10.34
CA MET A 383 -6.74 -41.14 11.06
C MET A 383 -6.51 -42.65 11.14
N THR A 384 -5.93 -43.30 10.12
CA THR A 384 -5.50 -44.70 10.18
C THR A 384 -4.39 -44.88 11.20
N ARG A 385 -3.40 -43.98 11.25
CA ARG A 385 -2.35 -43.99 12.29
C ARG A 385 -2.91 -43.73 13.69
N LEU A 386 -3.93 -42.86 13.81
CA LEU A 386 -4.61 -42.60 15.09
C LEU A 386 -5.44 -43.82 15.56
N ILE A 387 -6.14 -44.49 14.64
CA ILE A 387 -6.86 -45.73 14.90
C ILE A 387 -5.88 -46.88 15.22
N GLU A 388 -4.76 -46.99 14.51
CA GLU A 388 -3.69 -47.95 14.81
C GLU A 388 -3.09 -47.70 16.20
N LEU A 389 -2.81 -46.44 16.55
CA LEU A 389 -2.35 -46.06 17.88
C LEU A 389 -3.39 -46.41 18.94
N GLN A 390 -4.68 -46.12 18.72
CA GLN A 390 -5.76 -46.49 19.64
C GLN A 390 -5.91 -48.01 19.79
N GLN A 391 -5.79 -48.78 18.70
CA GLN A 391 -5.83 -50.24 18.73
C GLN A 391 -4.60 -50.84 19.42
N ALA A 392 -3.41 -50.29 19.18
CA ALA A 392 -2.17 -50.70 19.84
C ALA A 392 -2.23 -50.42 21.35
N TYR A 393 -2.74 -49.26 21.77
CA TYR A 393 -2.98 -48.96 23.18
C TYR A 393 -4.02 -49.90 23.81
N ALA A 394 -5.13 -50.17 23.12
CA ALA A 394 -6.14 -51.12 23.60
C ALA A 394 -5.61 -52.56 23.69
N ALA A 395 -4.76 -52.98 22.75
CA ALA A 395 -4.11 -54.29 22.79
C ALA A 395 -3.07 -54.38 23.92
N THR A 396 -2.29 -53.33 24.13
CA THR A 396 -1.29 -53.24 25.21
C THR A 396 -1.96 -53.24 26.58
N ALA A 397 -3.10 -52.56 26.73
CA ALA A 397 -3.91 -52.60 27.94
C ALA A 397 -4.45 -54.01 28.25
N ARG A 398 -4.90 -54.77 27.24
CA ARG A 398 -5.33 -56.17 27.44
C ARG A 398 -4.17 -57.11 27.80
N VAL A 399 -2.98 -56.89 27.23
CA VAL A 399 -1.76 -57.65 27.59
C VAL A 399 -1.33 -57.36 29.02
N LEU A 400 -1.39 -56.10 29.45
CA LEU A 400 -1.16 -55.71 30.84
C LEU A 400 -2.19 -56.34 31.77
N GLU A 401 -3.48 -56.32 31.40
CA GLU A 401 -4.55 -56.91 32.20
C GLU A 401 -4.41 -58.45 32.34
N THR A 402 -4.00 -59.14 31.27
CA THR A 402 -3.73 -60.59 31.32
C THR A 402 -2.45 -60.91 32.08
N ALA A 403 -1.41 -60.10 31.97
CA ALA A 403 -0.20 -60.24 32.79
C ALA A 403 -0.52 -60.04 34.28
N GLN A 404 -1.37 -59.07 34.62
CA GLN A 404 -1.81 -58.80 35.99
C GLN A 404 -2.64 -59.97 36.55
N ARG A 405 -3.57 -60.52 35.76
CA ARG A 405 -4.29 -61.75 36.14
C ARG A 405 -3.35 -62.95 36.31
N MET A 406 -2.33 -63.12 35.47
CA MET A 406 -1.34 -64.19 35.65
C MET A 406 -0.51 -63.99 36.92
N MET A 407 -0.15 -62.74 37.24
CA MET A 407 0.57 -62.40 38.47
C MET A 407 -0.29 -62.67 39.72
N ASP A 408 -1.58 -62.30 39.67
CA ASP A 408 -2.51 -62.55 40.76
C ASP A 408 -2.80 -64.05 40.94
N THR A 409 -2.88 -64.82 39.84
CA THR A 409 -3.02 -66.29 39.92
C THR A 409 -1.78 -66.95 40.53
N LEU A 410 -0.58 -66.42 40.25
CA LEU A 410 0.67 -66.90 40.84
C LEU A 410 0.83 -66.51 42.32
N LEU A 411 0.20 -65.42 42.75
CA LEU A 411 0.18 -64.99 44.16
C LEU A 411 -0.95 -65.66 44.97
N ALA A 412 -1.90 -66.31 44.31
CA ALA A 412 -3.01 -67.05 44.92
C ALA A 412 -2.72 -68.56 45.15
N ILE A 413 -1.52 -69.03 44.77
CA ILE A 413 -0.94 -70.35 45.10
C ILE A 413 0.15 -70.13 46.14
#